data_AF-A0A319E6W3-F1
#
_entry.id   AF-A0A319E6W3-F1
#
_cell.length_a   1.000
_cell.length_b   1.000
_cell.length_c   1.000
_cell.angle_alpha   90.00
_cell.angle_beta   90.00
_cell.angle_gamma   90.00
#
_symmetry.space_group_name_H-M   'P 1'
#
loop_
_entity.id
_entity.type
_entity.pdbx_description
1 polymer ?
#
loop_
_entity_poly.entity_id
_entity_poly.type
_entity_poly.pdbx_seq_one_letter_code
_entity_poly.pdbx_strand_id
1 'polypeptide(L)'
;MYLVNVGKPRGVNLPIEILPKCLSRPEDVIRCLNAAQREVQEAAEKEKSSGAHDEPSQSNAKRQPGQSVGNSFQIEKIQDGSFMMLLVSSILFGGLHLIAWHFDFPTRVEQILWRVAALICVSIGPAICVLGFLVQYLDDLAKKAKDKRQSHSVDTDNKAWTWNRTAAGTFKTLSFLLTWSALLLTLGYILARLYLLVEVFRALCYLPPSAYIGTWAGNLPNID
;
A
#
# COMPACT_ATOMS: atom_id res chain seq x y z
N MET A 1 -19.42 -5.49 -26.34
CA MET A 1 -20.36 -5.93 -25.30
C MET A 1 -20.57 -4.78 -24.32
N TYR A 2 -21.70 -4.10 -24.40
CA TYR A 2 -22.09 -3.04 -23.48
C TYR A 2 -22.91 -3.66 -22.35
N LEU A 3 -22.29 -3.89 -21.19
CA LEU A 3 -22.99 -4.25 -19.95
C LEU A 3 -23.08 -3.03 -19.04
N VAL A 4 -23.76 -1.99 -19.53
CA VAL A 4 -24.21 -0.90 -18.67
C VAL A 4 -25.72 -0.87 -18.80
N ASN A 5 -26.39 -0.94 -17.64
CA ASN A 5 -27.78 -0.54 -17.41
C ASN A 5 -28.78 -1.64 -17.02
N VAL A 6 -28.40 -2.52 -16.08
CA VAL A 6 -29.33 -3.47 -15.42
C VAL A 6 -30.11 -2.81 -14.27
N GLY A 7 -29.66 -1.64 -13.79
CA GLY A 7 -30.22 -0.99 -12.60
C GLY A 7 -31.19 0.17 -12.84
N LYS A 8 -31.66 0.42 -14.08
CA LYS A 8 -32.62 1.53 -14.31
C LYS A 8 -34.03 1.09 -13.88
N PRO A 9 -34.64 1.70 -12.84
CA PRO A 9 -36.02 1.42 -12.48
C PRO A 9 -36.92 1.83 -13.64
N ARG A 10 -37.58 0.84 -14.25
CA ARG A 10 -38.55 1.03 -15.32
C ARG A 10 -39.91 1.36 -14.68
N GLY A 11 -40.27 2.63 -14.69
CA GLY A 11 -41.56 3.07 -14.12
C GLY A 11 -41.77 4.58 -14.07
N VAL A 12 -41.09 5.37 -14.90
CA VAL A 12 -41.26 6.84 -14.95
C VAL A 12 -42.49 7.21 -15.78
N ASN A 13 -43.66 6.66 -15.42
CA ASN A 13 -44.95 7.04 -16.01
C ASN A 13 -46.15 6.83 -15.07
N LEU A 14 -45.97 6.50 -13.79
CA LEU A 14 -47.06 6.66 -12.84
C LEU A 14 -47.05 8.12 -12.33
N PRO A 15 -48.15 8.87 -12.46
CA PRO A 15 -48.29 10.12 -11.74
C PRO A 15 -48.20 9.79 -10.24
N ILE A 16 -47.24 10.39 -9.56
CA ILE A 16 -47.17 10.34 -8.11
C ILE A 16 -48.39 11.13 -7.62
N GLU A 17 -49.44 10.44 -7.19
CA GLU A 17 -50.51 11.08 -6.42
C GLU A 17 -49.94 11.45 -5.06
N ILE A 18 -49.34 12.64 -5.01
CA ILE A 18 -48.92 13.27 -3.76
C ILE A 18 -50.21 13.76 -3.10
N LEU A 19 -50.75 12.91 -2.22
CA LEU A 19 -51.82 13.15 -1.24
C LEU A 19 -53.21 12.61 -1.62
N PRO A 20 -53.74 11.60 -0.90
CA PRO A 20 -55.18 11.36 -0.88
C PRO A 20 -55.88 12.62 -0.36
N LYS A 21 -57.01 12.98 -1.00
CA LYS A 21 -57.86 14.16 -0.68
C LYS A 21 -58.24 14.32 0.79
N CYS A 22 -58.07 13.30 1.63
CA CYS A 22 -58.34 13.34 3.07
C CYS A 22 -57.39 14.22 3.90
N LEU A 23 -56.25 14.69 3.36
CA LEU A 23 -55.28 15.52 4.09
C LEU A 23 -55.42 17.02 3.80
N SER A 24 -56.67 17.53 3.84
CA SER A 24 -56.96 18.96 3.60
C SER A 24 -56.63 19.87 4.78
N ARG A 25 -56.26 19.31 5.94
CA ARG A 25 -55.91 20.06 7.16
C ARG A 25 -54.43 19.86 7.53
N PRO A 26 -53.67 20.94 7.77
CA PRO A 26 -52.22 20.85 8.01
C PRO A 26 -51.86 20.04 9.27
N GLU A 27 -52.75 20.01 10.27
CA GLU A 27 -52.60 19.25 11.52
C GLU A 27 -52.52 17.72 11.31
N ASP A 28 -53.27 17.20 10.34
CA ASP A 28 -53.35 15.77 10.07
C ASP A 28 -52.15 15.29 9.25
N VAL A 29 -51.61 16.18 8.40
CA VAL A 29 -50.36 15.96 7.67
C VAL A 29 -49.20 15.81 8.64
N ILE A 30 -49.08 16.75 9.59
CA ILE A 30 -47.99 16.72 10.58
C ILE A 30 -48.10 15.47 11.46
N ARG A 31 -49.31 15.07 11.85
CA ARG A 31 -49.53 13.84 12.62
C ARG A 31 -49.13 12.58 11.86
N CYS A 32 -49.56 12.44 10.61
CA CYS A 32 -49.19 11.29 9.78
C CYS A 32 -47.68 11.25 9.48
N LEU A 33 -47.04 12.40 9.25
CA LEU A 33 -45.60 12.48 9.00
C LEU A 33 -44.80 12.03 10.23
N ASN A 34 -45.19 12.51 11.41
CA ASN A 34 -44.55 12.14 12.67
C ASN A 34 -44.76 10.65 13.00
N ALA A 35 -45.93 10.08 12.67
CA ALA A 35 -46.19 8.66 12.83
C ALA A 35 -45.31 7.82 11.90
N ALA A 36 -45.26 8.15 10.60
CA ALA A 36 -44.43 7.47 9.62
C ALA A 36 -42.93 7.55 9.98
N GLN A 37 -42.48 8.69 10.49
CA GLN A 37 -41.08 8.88 10.88
C GLN A 37 -40.69 8.00 12.09
N ARG A 38 -41.63 7.73 13.00
CA ARG A 38 -41.43 6.82 14.14
C ARG A 38 -41.33 5.37 13.69
N GLU A 39 -42.18 4.92 12.76
CA GLU A 39 -42.11 3.54 12.23
C GLU A 39 -40.76 3.26 11.57
N VAL A 40 -40.20 4.23 10.84
CA VAL A 40 -38.87 4.13 10.24
C VAL A 40 -37.77 4.06 11.31
N GLN A 41 -37.90 4.82 12.40
CA GLN A 41 -36.93 4.79 13.50
C GLN A 41 -36.97 3.46 14.25
N GLU A 42 -38.16 2.92 14.52
CA GLU A 42 -38.33 1.62 15.18
C GLU A 42 -37.83 0.46 14.30
N ALA A 43 -38.03 0.53 12.98
CA ALA A 43 -37.46 -0.44 12.05
C ALA A 43 -35.92 -0.39 12.02
N ALA A 44 -35.33 0.81 12.05
CA ALA A 44 -33.89 1.01 12.09
C ALA A 44 -33.25 0.52 13.41
N GLU A 45 -33.94 0.69 14.55
CA GLU A 45 -33.48 0.16 15.83
C GLU A 45 -33.55 -1.38 15.91
N LYS A 46 -34.59 -1.98 15.32
CA LYS A 46 -34.70 -3.46 15.21
C LYS A 46 -33.61 -4.06 14.33
N GLU A 47 -33.25 -3.40 13.23
CA GLU A 47 -32.16 -3.86 12.36
C GLU A 47 -30.80 -3.77 13.09
N LYS A 48 -30.60 -2.73 13.90
CA LYS A 48 -29.38 -2.54 14.69
C LYS A 48 -29.20 -3.56 15.82
N SER A 49 -30.29 -4.06 16.44
CA SER A 49 -30.18 -5.07 17.50
C SER A 49 -30.02 -6.50 16.97
N SER A 50 -30.49 -6.79 15.75
CA SER A 50 -30.40 -8.12 15.15
C SER A 50 -29.08 -8.40 14.41
N GLY A 51 -28.29 -7.38 14.08
CA GLY A 51 -27.04 -7.51 13.31
C GLY A 51 -25.74 -7.66 14.14
N ALA A 52 -25.82 -7.92 15.45
CA ALA A 52 -24.65 -7.90 16.34
C ALA A 52 -23.77 -9.18 16.33
N HIS A 53 -23.99 -10.12 15.41
CA HIS A 53 -23.12 -11.27 15.23
C HIS A 53 -22.59 -11.34 13.79
N ASP A 54 -21.27 -11.13 13.68
CA ASP A 54 -20.38 -11.46 12.56
C ASP A 54 -20.32 -10.52 11.34
N GLU A 55 -19.67 -9.34 11.49
CA GLU A 55 -18.89 -8.73 10.41
C GLU A 55 -17.77 -7.81 10.96
N PRO A 56 -16.56 -7.79 10.36
CA PRO A 56 -15.48 -6.91 10.79
C PRO A 56 -15.81 -5.48 10.39
N SER A 57 -15.78 -4.60 11.40
CA SER A 57 -16.14 -3.18 11.35
C SER A 57 -15.48 -2.41 10.19
N GLN A 58 -16.16 -2.32 9.03
CA GLN A 58 -16.00 -1.18 8.15
C GLN A 58 -16.82 -0.03 8.71
N SER A 59 -16.16 1.11 8.85
CA SER A 59 -16.69 2.34 9.42
C SER A 59 -18.06 2.67 8.83
N ASN A 60 -19.09 2.58 9.69
CA ASN A 60 -20.46 2.98 9.38
C ASN A 60 -20.56 4.53 9.43
N ALA A 61 -19.71 5.20 8.66
CA ALA A 61 -19.81 6.62 8.39
C ALA A 61 -20.96 6.79 7.40
N LYS A 62 -22.07 7.38 7.89
CA LYS A 62 -23.24 7.81 7.13
C LYS A 62 -22.80 8.42 5.79
N ARG A 63 -22.90 7.65 4.69
CA ARG A 63 -22.51 8.12 3.35
C ARG A 63 -23.38 9.32 2.98
N GLN A 64 -22.75 10.43 2.62
CA GLN A 64 -23.48 11.59 2.12
C GLN A 64 -23.97 11.32 0.69
N PRO A 65 -25.21 11.71 0.32
CA PRO A 65 -25.69 11.56 -1.04
C PRO A 65 -24.76 12.32 -2.01
N GLY A 66 -24.22 11.63 -3.01
CA GLY A 66 -23.32 12.21 -4.01
C GLY A 66 -21.82 12.00 -3.77
N GLN A 67 -21.41 11.33 -2.69
CA GLN A 67 -20.03 10.88 -2.58
C GLN A 67 -19.75 9.76 -3.59
N SER A 68 -18.66 9.89 -4.36
CA SER A 68 -18.25 8.83 -5.27
C SER A 68 -17.91 7.58 -4.46
N VAL A 69 -18.25 6.41 -4.98
CA VAL A 69 -17.78 5.14 -4.44
C VAL A 69 -16.27 5.13 -4.62
N GLY A 70 -15.53 5.37 -3.53
CA GLY A 70 -14.08 5.39 -3.56
C GLY A 70 -13.54 4.04 -3.99
N ASN A 71 -12.56 4.04 -4.89
CA ASN A 71 -11.82 2.87 -5.37
C ASN A 71 -10.88 2.29 -4.28
N SER A 72 -11.18 2.52 -3.00
CA SER A 72 -10.29 2.30 -1.86
C SER A 72 -9.79 0.87 -1.75
N PHE A 73 -10.58 -0.10 -2.23
CA PHE A 73 -10.21 -1.52 -2.19
C PHE A 73 -9.03 -1.89 -3.12
N GLN A 74 -8.81 -1.13 -4.20
CA GLN A 74 -7.70 -1.42 -5.13
C GLN A 74 -6.38 -0.79 -4.68
N ILE A 75 -6.41 0.36 -4.00
CA ILE A 75 -5.19 1.06 -3.58
C ILE A 75 -4.51 0.34 -2.41
N GLU A 76 -5.28 -0.24 -1.49
CA GLU A 76 -4.75 -0.94 -0.31
C GLU A 76 -3.97 -2.21 -0.71
N LYS A 77 -4.53 -3.07 -1.60
CA LYS A 77 -3.86 -4.30 -2.06
C LYS A 77 -2.59 -4.05 -2.88
N ILE A 78 -2.50 -2.94 -3.62
CA ILE A 78 -1.32 -2.60 -4.42
C ILE A 78 -0.17 -2.14 -3.52
N GLN A 79 -0.49 -1.46 -2.41
CA GLN A 79 0.51 -0.96 -1.48
C GLN A 79 1.21 -2.09 -0.72
N ASP A 80 0.47 -3.13 -0.30
CA ASP A 80 1.01 -4.26 0.46
C ASP A 80 2.01 -5.11 -0.35
N GLY A 81 1.82 -5.21 -1.66
CA GLY A 81 2.67 -6.01 -2.55
C GLY A 81 4.01 -5.35 -2.92
N SER A 82 4.15 -4.05 -2.70
CA SER A 82 5.30 -3.28 -3.19
C SER A 82 6.63 -3.71 -2.57
N PHE A 83 6.64 -4.03 -1.27
CA PHE A 83 7.85 -4.52 -0.57
C PHE A 83 8.24 -5.92 -1.03
N MET A 84 7.28 -6.79 -1.31
CA MET A 84 7.55 -8.15 -1.79
C MET A 84 8.11 -8.14 -3.21
N MET A 85 7.58 -7.28 -4.08
CA MET A 85 8.14 -7.09 -5.42
C MET A 85 9.57 -6.55 -5.38
N LEU A 86 9.86 -5.60 -4.48
CA LEU A 86 11.22 -5.10 -4.28
C LEU A 86 12.17 -6.22 -3.87
N LEU A 87 11.79 -7.04 -2.87
CA LEU A 87 12.58 -8.15 -2.37
C LEU A 87 12.90 -9.16 -3.49
N VAL A 88 11.88 -9.59 -4.23
CA VAL A 88 12.05 -10.53 -5.35
C VAL A 88 12.97 -9.92 -6.42
N SER A 89 12.75 -8.65 -6.77
CA SER A 89 13.57 -7.97 -7.79
C SER A 89 15.05 -7.84 -7.38
N SER A 90 15.33 -7.56 -6.11
CA SER A 90 16.70 -7.40 -5.60
C SER A 90 17.43 -8.74 -5.55
N ILE A 91 16.75 -9.81 -5.12
CA ILE A 91 17.35 -11.15 -5.08
C ILE A 91 17.64 -11.66 -6.50
N LEU A 92 16.69 -11.51 -7.43
CA LEU A 92 16.88 -11.95 -8.82
C LEU A 92 17.99 -11.15 -9.51
N PHE A 93 17.94 -9.82 -9.40
CA PHE A 93 18.94 -8.96 -10.04
C PHE A 93 20.33 -9.15 -9.43
N GLY A 94 20.47 -9.10 -8.11
CA GLY A 94 21.76 -9.30 -7.47
C GLY A 94 22.28 -10.74 -7.62
N GLY A 95 21.39 -11.73 -7.55
CA GLY A 95 21.71 -13.15 -7.75
C GLY A 95 22.26 -13.43 -9.15
N LEU A 96 21.69 -12.83 -10.19
CA LEU A 96 22.21 -12.93 -11.56
C LEU A 96 23.67 -12.46 -11.65
N HIS A 97 24.04 -11.38 -10.96
CA HIS A 97 25.41 -10.87 -10.95
C HIS A 97 26.37 -11.74 -10.15
N LEU A 98 25.86 -12.46 -9.14
CA LEU A 98 26.63 -13.48 -8.41
C LEU A 98 26.92 -14.73 -9.27
N ILE A 99 26.14 -15.04 -10.30
CA ILE A 99 26.46 -16.16 -11.23
C ILE A 99 27.79 -15.90 -11.94
N ALA A 100 28.12 -14.63 -12.22
CA ALA A 100 29.39 -14.20 -12.79
C ALA A 100 30.54 -14.11 -11.76
N TRP A 101 30.48 -14.83 -10.63
CA TRP A 101 31.49 -14.76 -9.55
C TRP A 101 32.93 -15.06 -9.99
N HIS A 102 33.07 -15.94 -10.98
CA HIS A 102 34.34 -16.41 -11.55
C HIS A 102 34.68 -15.76 -12.90
N PHE A 103 34.04 -14.65 -13.27
CA PHE A 103 34.40 -13.95 -14.50
C PHE A 103 35.83 -13.36 -14.39
N ASP A 104 36.62 -13.51 -15.44
CA ASP A 104 38.00 -13.03 -15.51
C ASP A 104 38.00 -11.54 -15.85
N PHE A 105 38.35 -10.72 -14.86
CA PHE A 105 38.54 -9.29 -15.02
C PHE A 105 40.03 -8.97 -15.23
N PRO A 106 40.36 -7.96 -16.06
CA PRO A 106 41.75 -7.61 -16.36
C PRO A 106 42.53 -7.13 -15.12
N THR A 107 41.85 -6.57 -14.11
CA THR A 107 42.48 -6.25 -12.83
C THR A 107 41.78 -6.90 -11.63
N ARG A 108 42.57 -7.25 -10.61
CA ARG A 108 42.06 -7.86 -9.37
C ARG A 108 41.17 -6.92 -8.56
N VAL A 109 41.40 -5.61 -8.67
CA VAL A 109 40.62 -4.58 -7.95
C VAL A 109 39.18 -4.55 -8.46
N GLU A 110 39.00 -4.62 -9.78
CA GLU A 110 37.68 -4.63 -10.43
C GLU A 110 36.88 -5.88 -10.05
N GLN A 111 37.54 -7.04 -10.01
CA GLN A 111 36.89 -8.27 -9.58
C GLN A 111 36.40 -8.18 -8.12
N ILE A 112 37.15 -7.55 -7.23
CA ILE A 112 36.75 -7.36 -5.83
C ILE A 112 35.58 -6.36 -5.75
N LEU A 113 35.67 -5.23 -6.45
CA LEU A 113 34.61 -4.22 -6.51
C LEU A 113 33.30 -4.81 -7.06
N TRP A 114 33.38 -5.64 -8.11
CA TRP A 114 32.24 -6.37 -8.67
C TRP A 114 31.57 -7.27 -7.62
N ARG A 115 32.35 -8.09 -6.91
CA ARG A 115 31.82 -9.01 -5.88
C ARG A 115 31.18 -8.25 -4.74
N VAL A 116 31.84 -7.18 -4.26
CA VAL A 116 31.30 -6.33 -3.20
C VAL A 116 30.01 -5.67 -3.67
N ALA A 117 29.97 -5.11 -4.88
CA ALA A 117 28.77 -4.48 -5.43
C ALA A 117 27.61 -5.48 -5.61
N ALA A 118 27.88 -6.69 -6.10
CA ALA A 118 26.87 -7.75 -6.23
C ALA A 118 26.31 -8.18 -4.86
N LEU A 119 27.17 -8.37 -3.85
CA LEU A 119 26.75 -8.69 -2.48
C LEU A 119 25.94 -7.56 -1.83
N ILE A 120 26.34 -6.31 -2.08
CA ILE A 120 25.61 -5.12 -1.63
C ILE A 120 24.21 -5.09 -2.26
N CYS A 121 24.09 -5.34 -3.56
CA CYS A 121 22.78 -5.36 -4.23
C CYS A 121 21.86 -6.48 -3.73
N VAL A 122 22.39 -7.67 -3.43
CA VAL A 122 21.59 -8.77 -2.86
C VAL A 122 21.15 -8.49 -1.43
N SER A 123 21.98 -7.83 -0.62
CA SER A 123 21.73 -7.61 0.81
C SER A 123 20.90 -6.37 1.12
N ILE A 124 21.09 -5.26 0.37
CA ILE A 124 20.38 -4.00 0.64
C ILE A 124 18.87 -4.14 0.39
N GLY A 125 18.43 -4.86 -0.65
CA GLY A 125 17.00 -5.04 -0.94
C GLY A 125 16.20 -5.62 0.24
N PRO A 126 16.58 -6.80 0.76
CA PRO A 126 16.01 -7.37 1.98
C PRO A 126 16.15 -6.45 3.20
N ALA A 127 17.30 -5.77 3.36
CA ALA A 127 17.49 -4.84 4.47
C ALA A 127 16.49 -3.67 4.44
N ILE A 128 16.23 -3.07 3.27
CA ILE A 128 15.21 -2.02 3.09
C ILE A 128 13.83 -2.56 3.44
N CYS A 129 13.50 -3.79 3.06
CA CYS A 129 12.21 -4.40 3.40
C CYS A 129 12.05 -4.57 4.91
N VAL A 130 13.06 -5.12 5.59
CA VAL A 130 13.05 -5.30 7.05
C VAL A 130 12.96 -3.96 7.78
N LEU A 131 13.71 -2.94 7.34
CA LEU A 131 13.62 -1.60 7.90
C LEU A 131 12.23 -0.97 7.69
N GLY A 132 11.64 -1.14 6.50
CA GLY A 132 10.28 -0.68 6.21
C GLY A 132 9.23 -1.34 7.11
N PHE A 133 9.29 -2.66 7.28
CA PHE A 133 8.42 -3.39 8.21
C PHE A 133 8.63 -2.96 9.66
N LEU A 134 9.88 -2.71 10.06
CA LEU A 134 10.20 -2.22 11.41
C LEU A 134 9.61 -0.84 11.67
N VAL A 135 9.70 0.09 10.71
CA VAL A 135 9.09 1.42 10.83
C VAL A 135 7.57 1.32 10.98
N GLN A 136 6.90 0.52 10.14
CA GLN A 136 5.45 0.30 10.23
C GLN A 136 5.05 -0.34 11.56
N TYR A 137 5.80 -1.35 12.00
CA TYR A 137 5.57 -2.03 13.27
C TYR A 137 5.69 -1.07 14.46
N LEU A 138 6.74 -0.25 14.47
CA LEU A 138 6.93 0.78 15.47
C LEU A 138 5.73 1.75 15.48
N ASP A 139 5.33 2.26 14.31
CA ASP A 139 4.26 3.26 14.20
C ASP A 139 2.92 2.71 14.70
N ASP A 140 2.63 1.43 14.44
CA ASP A 140 1.43 0.77 14.94
C ASP A 140 1.48 0.49 16.45
N LEU A 141 2.65 0.17 17.01
CA LEU A 141 2.82 0.11 18.47
C LEU A 141 2.55 1.47 19.10
N ALA A 142 3.03 2.56 18.49
CA ALA A 142 2.78 3.91 18.97
C ALA A 142 1.32 4.35 18.88
N LYS A 143 0.58 3.91 17.85
CA LYS A 143 -0.87 4.12 17.75
C LYS A 143 -1.62 3.34 18.84
N LYS A 144 -1.36 2.04 18.99
CA LYS A 144 -1.99 1.19 20.01
C LYS A 144 -1.76 1.72 21.44
N ALA A 145 -0.57 2.27 21.70
CA ALA A 145 -0.24 2.90 22.99
C ALA A 145 -1.07 4.18 23.26
N LYS A 146 -1.46 4.92 22.21
CA LYS A 146 -2.32 6.11 22.35
C LYS A 146 -3.78 5.73 22.60
N ASP A 147 -4.31 4.77 21.85
CA ASP A 147 -5.73 4.40 21.92
C ASP A 147 -6.10 3.79 23.28
N LYS A 148 -5.24 2.88 23.78
CA LYS A 148 -5.43 2.25 25.10
C LYS A 148 -5.42 3.27 26.24
N ARG A 149 -4.72 4.39 26.05
CA ARG A 149 -4.58 5.47 27.03
C ARG A 149 -5.76 6.43 27.01
N GLN A 150 -6.39 6.67 25.85
CA GLN A 150 -7.58 7.53 25.73
C GLN A 150 -8.82 6.90 26.40
N SER A 151 -8.92 5.57 26.41
CA SER A 151 -10.00 4.87 27.13
C SER A 151 -9.84 4.91 28.66
N HIS A 152 -8.64 5.21 29.18
CA HIS A 152 -8.30 5.08 30.61
C HIS A 152 -8.04 6.44 31.30
N SER A 153 -8.17 7.56 30.59
CA SER A 153 -7.81 8.91 31.08
C SER A 153 -9.00 9.73 31.59
N VAL A 154 -9.99 9.10 32.22
CA VAL A 154 -11.07 9.83 32.92
C VAL A 154 -10.71 10.12 34.40
N ASP A 155 -9.59 9.60 34.95
CA ASP A 155 -9.37 9.68 36.42
C ASP A 155 -7.92 9.92 36.93
N THR A 156 -6.91 10.21 36.10
CA THR A 156 -5.51 10.40 36.61
C THR A 156 -4.70 11.46 35.84
N ASP A 157 -4.91 12.73 36.13
CA ASP A 157 -4.50 13.81 35.21
C ASP A 157 -3.10 14.42 35.43
N ASN A 158 -2.45 14.27 36.60
CA ASN A 158 -1.27 15.13 36.87
C ASN A 158 0.11 14.48 36.61
N LYS A 159 0.29 13.17 36.81
CA LYS A 159 1.61 12.51 36.64
C LYS A 159 1.81 11.88 35.26
N ALA A 160 0.73 11.64 34.53
CA ALA A 160 0.77 11.00 33.21
C ALA A 160 1.22 11.96 32.10
N TRP A 161 1.26 13.28 32.32
CA TRP A 161 1.56 14.28 31.29
C TRP A 161 3.05 14.39 30.94
N THR A 162 3.96 14.29 31.93
CA THR A 162 5.40 14.55 31.72
C THR A 162 6.12 13.41 31.00
N TRP A 163 5.86 12.15 31.37
CA TRP A 163 6.47 10.98 30.71
C TRP A 163 5.95 10.75 29.28
N ASN A 164 4.70 11.14 29.00
CA ASN A 164 4.10 10.91 27.68
C ASN A 164 4.61 11.89 26.63
N ARG A 165 4.97 13.11 27.04
CA ARG A 165 5.49 14.15 26.14
C ARG A 165 6.91 13.83 25.66
N THR A 166 7.73 13.18 26.47
CA THR A 166 9.08 12.74 26.11
C THR A 166 9.07 11.40 25.34
N ALA A 167 8.24 10.43 25.74
CA ALA A 167 8.12 9.15 25.04
C ALA A 167 7.52 9.28 23.62
N ALA A 168 6.51 10.13 23.44
CA ALA A 168 5.93 10.37 22.12
C ALA A 168 6.88 11.14 21.17
N GLY A 169 7.71 12.03 21.72
CA GLY A 169 8.73 12.77 20.97
C GLY A 169 9.85 11.85 20.48
N THR A 170 10.41 11.05 21.38
CA THR A 170 11.48 10.08 21.07
C THR A 170 11.04 9.07 20.00
N PHE A 171 9.81 8.59 20.06
CA PHE A 171 9.24 7.68 19.06
C PHE A 171 9.20 8.31 17.65
N LYS A 172 8.71 9.55 17.53
CA LYS A 172 8.66 10.26 16.24
C LYS A 172 10.06 10.56 15.70
N THR A 173 10.98 10.97 16.55
CA THR A 173 12.37 11.24 16.16
C THR A 173 13.05 9.95 15.67
N LEU A 174 12.82 8.81 16.33
CA LEU A 174 13.35 7.51 15.93
C LEU A 174 12.81 7.08 14.55
N SER A 175 11.49 7.12 14.35
CA SER A 175 10.86 6.79 13.06
C SER A 175 11.40 7.69 11.92
N PHE A 176 11.60 8.99 12.19
CA PHE A 176 12.23 9.90 11.23
C PHE A 176 13.66 9.48 10.89
N LEU A 177 14.51 9.23 11.88
CA LEU A 177 15.90 8.79 11.65
C LEU A 177 15.97 7.47 10.86
N LEU A 178 15.11 6.50 11.18
CA LEU A 178 15.02 5.23 10.44
C LEU A 178 14.62 5.48 8.98
N THR A 179 13.68 6.38 8.72
CA THR A 179 13.24 6.73 7.35
C THR A 179 14.37 7.36 6.54
N TRP A 180 15.11 8.30 7.14
CA TRP A 180 16.27 8.92 6.49
C TRP A 180 17.39 7.92 6.22
N SER A 181 17.60 6.96 7.13
CA SER A 181 18.58 5.89 6.91
C SER A 181 18.21 5.00 5.72
N ALA A 182 16.92 4.65 5.57
CA ALA A 182 16.44 3.89 4.41
C ALA A 182 16.61 4.66 3.09
N LEU A 183 16.45 5.99 3.11
CA LEU A 183 16.69 6.84 1.93
C LEU A 183 18.18 6.85 1.53
N LEU A 184 19.08 6.97 2.50
CA LEU A 184 20.53 6.88 2.25
C LEU A 184 20.93 5.50 1.70
N LEU A 185 20.38 4.42 2.25
CA LEU A 185 20.60 3.05 1.75
C LEU A 185 20.10 2.88 0.31
N THR A 186 18.95 3.48 -0.02
CA THR A 186 18.41 3.47 -1.38
C THR A 186 19.32 4.20 -2.36
N LEU A 187 19.87 5.35 -1.96
CA LEU A 187 20.84 6.08 -2.78
C LEU A 187 22.11 5.25 -3.02
N GLY A 188 22.65 4.63 -1.97
CA GLY A 188 23.80 3.72 -2.07
C GLY A 188 23.53 2.52 -2.97
N TYR A 189 22.32 1.95 -2.92
CA TYR A 189 21.90 0.87 -3.81
C TYR A 189 21.88 1.29 -5.28
N ILE A 190 21.36 2.49 -5.58
CA ILE A 190 21.36 3.02 -6.95
C ILE A 190 22.78 3.19 -7.46
N LEU A 191 23.70 3.73 -6.64
CA LEU A 191 25.11 3.88 -7.02
C LEU A 191 25.79 2.54 -7.29
N ALA A 192 25.60 1.54 -6.41
CA ALA A 192 26.13 0.20 -6.61
C ALA A 192 25.59 -0.44 -7.89
N ARG A 193 24.32 -0.19 -8.22
CA ARG A 193 23.69 -0.67 -9.44
C ARG A 193 24.26 0.00 -10.70
N LEU A 194 24.46 1.31 -10.66
CA LEU A 194 25.10 2.04 -11.76
C LEU A 194 26.52 1.52 -11.99
N TYR A 195 27.27 1.25 -10.92
CA TYR A 195 28.60 0.65 -11.03
C TYR A 195 28.57 -0.73 -11.70
N LEU A 196 27.68 -1.64 -11.27
CA LEU A 196 27.54 -2.95 -11.91
C LEU A 196 27.18 -2.83 -13.39
N LEU A 197 26.29 -1.90 -13.77
CA LEU A 197 25.94 -1.67 -15.17
C LEU A 197 27.15 -1.21 -15.99
N VAL A 198 27.92 -0.23 -15.50
CA VAL A 198 29.13 0.25 -16.17
C VAL A 198 30.14 -0.88 -16.36
N GLU A 199 30.33 -1.73 -15.34
CA GLU A 199 31.24 -2.87 -15.43
C GLU A 199 30.75 -3.97 -16.38
N VAL A 200 29.44 -4.24 -16.46
CA VAL A 200 28.90 -5.17 -17.45
C VAL A 200 29.21 -4.70 -18.87
N PHE A 201 28.93 -3.42 -19.18
CA PHE A 201 29.23 -2.88 -20.50
C PHE A 201 30.71 -2.90 -20.82
N ARG A 202 31.55 -2.62 -19.83
CA ARG A 202 32.99 -2.68 -20.01
C ARG A 202 33.49 -4.11 -20.19
N ALA A 203 32.99 -5.05 -19.41
CA ALA A 203 33.28 -6.47 -19.54
C ALA A 203 32.88 -6.99 -20.92
N LEU A 204 31.72 -6.54 -21.46
CA LEU A 204 31.30 -6.86 -22.83
C LEU A 204 32.41 -6.53 -23.83
N CYS A 205 32.93 -5.31 -23.83
CA CYS A 205 34.00 -4.86 -24.73
C CYS A 205 35.27 -5.72 -24.73
N TYR A 206 35.55 -6.47 -23.67
CA TYR A 206 36.74 -7.32 -23.54
C TYR A 206 36.48 -8.81 -23.84
N LEU A 207 35.26 -9.21 -24.21
CA LEU A 207 35.02 -10.60 -24.61
C LEU A 207 35.79 -10.97 -25.88
N PRO A 208 36.19 -12.24 -26.04
CA PRO A 208 36.80 -12.71 -27.28
C PRO A 208 35.86 -12.48 -28.47
N PRO A 209 36.40 -12.15 -29.66
CA PRO A 209 35.61 -11.86 -30.87
C PRO A 209 34.63 -13.00 -31.22
N SER A 210 34.93 -14.24 -30.84
CA SER A 210 34.05 -15.40 -31.01
C SER A 210 32.72 -15.30 -30.26
N ALA A 211 32.61 -14.49 -29.20
CA ALA A 211 31.34 -14.26 -28.50
C ALA A 211 30.43 -13.26 -29.23
N TYR A 212 31.00 -12.40 -30.08
CA TYR A 212 30.26 -11.45 -30.91
C TYR A 212 29.78 -12.05 -32.22
N ILE A 213 30.44 -13.12 -32.68
CA ILE A 213 30.03 -13.94 -33.81
C ILE A 213 28.91 -14.87 -33.31
N GLY A 214 27.72 -14.30 -33.10
CA GLY A 214 26.57 -15.05 -32.64
C GLY A 214 26.14 -16.12 -33.65
N THR A 215 25.64 -17.24 -33.15
CA THR A 215 25.02 -18.35 -33.91
C THR A 215 23.82 -17.92 -34.77
N TRP A 216 23.26 -16.73 -34.57
CA TRP A 216 22.16 -16.18 -35.38
C TRP A 216 22.61 -15.77 -36.78
N ALA A 217 23.85 -15.27 -36.94
CA ALA A 217 24.39 -14.92 -38.25
C ALA A 217 24.72 -16.16 -39.09
N GLY A 218 25.09 -17.27 -38.44
CA GLY A 218 25.38 -18.56 -39.10
C GLY A 218 24.14 -19.40 -39.43
N ASN A 219 22.95 -19.02 -38.97
CA ASN A 219 21.68 -19.71 -39.25
C ASN A 219 20.76 -18.93 -40.20
N LEU A 220 21.26 -17.89 -40.88
CA LEU A 220 20.53 -17.23 -41.96
C LEU A 220 20.57 -18.14 -43.19
N PRO A 221 19.45 -18.78 -43.57
CA PRO A 221 19.42 -19.53 -44.81
C PRO A 221 19.53 -18.50 -45.94
N ASN A 222 20.53 -18.65 -46.82
CA ASN A 222 20.74 -17.93 -48.08
C ASN A 222 21.71 -16.72 -48.10
N ILE A 223 22.78 -16.73 -47.31
CA ILE A 223 23.97 -15.90 -47.59
C ILE A 223 25.15 -16.82 -47.91
N ASP A 224 25.12 -17.37 -49.12
CA ASP A 224 26.30 -17.80 -49.89
C ASP A 224 26.56 -16.74 -50.99
#